data_AF-A0A0W0VL57-F1
#
_entry.id   AF-A0A0W0VL57-F1
#
_cell.length_a   1.000
_cell.length_b   1.000
_cell.length_c   1.000
_cell.angle_alpha   90.00
_cell.angle_beta   90.00
_cell.angle_gamma   90.00
#
_symmetry.space_group_name_H-M   'P 1'
#
loop_
_entity.id
_entity.type
_entity.pdbx_description
1 polymer ?
#
loop_
_entity_poly.entity_id
_entity_poly.type
_entity_poly.pdbx_seq_one_letter_code
_entity_poly.pdbx_strand_id
1 'polypeptide(L)'
;MGSLLKKNAVLLSFLVISSLLSVFVFAANSADSTSKSKVIKNAKTASSPKNNKASTTTTTPENKSPATETNVDKGASATSDKAVTTPGTATSSAASSTATTQSTVTTSGTPSQGMLKALDDKNKPVEPLIDGFYPPYPPVTPAKGMSPELVKRGEYLAKMGDCIACHTNVKGGTPAFAGGLPINTPFGTFYSPNITPDKETGIGNWTEKDFIRAMKEGRDPEGRNYFPVFPYVYFAKMTDDDARALYAYFMSIPPVKQKNKSLPFPFNIPGARSALWGWNLLFFFPDDNAVVYDPEHSPLWNRGKYIVDTLGHCSMCHTPLNVFGAPKDRFYLTGAFIDGYWAPNITKYGLRSASRYEVADVFAQGQLINKAGPVVGPMAEVNHNSLSYLTEEDRLAIATYLKTVVSEEPLGVPPSESQPTLKRGKQVYINACIICHQRGEMGAPLIGDGANWYMRLKMHGLTGLYRHAIHGYNQMPVKGACVTCSDNDLMAAVDYLLNASLSRSQWEDLATGGAAKYPANGKEIYNENCSMCHNEGKQGAPKIGDKAVWEPIIDQNIDVLVENTIKGEYHPKNGGCKHCTTGEVLEAIKYMVSQSKTEGNYSLW
;
A
#
# COMPACT_ATOMS: atom_id res chain seq x y z
N MET A 1 -12.87 -8.05 44.96
CA MET A 1 -11.78 -7.08 45.25
C MET A 1 -10.97 -6.62 44.02
N GLY A 2 -10.73 -7.44 43.00
CA GLY A 2 -9.89 -7.05 41.84
C GLY A 2 -10.42 -5.95 40.90
N SER A 3 -11.74 -5.76 40.80
CA SER A 3 -12.34 -4.72 39.92
C SER A 3 -12.21 -3.30 40.50
N LEU A 4 -12.27 -3.16 41.83
CA LEU A 4 -12.13 -1.88 42.54
C LEU A 4 -10.68 -1.38 42.57
N LEU A 5 -9.71 -2.29 42.65
CA LEU A 5 -8.28 -1.97 42.56
C LEU A 5 -7.89 -1.46 41.15
N LYS A 6 -8.48 -2.01 40.08
CA LYS A 6 -8.28 -1.53 38.70
C LYS A 6 -8.81 -0.10 38.49
N LYS A 7 -9.98 0.25 39.04
CA LYS A 7 -10.55 1.59 38.89
C LYS A 7 -9.77 2.66 39.66
N ASN A 8 -9.27 2.33 40.86
CA ASN A 8 -8.52 3.27 41.68
C ASN A 8 -7.08 3.49 41.18
N ALA A 9 -6.46 2.48 40.56
CA ALA A 9 -5.16 2.64 39.91
C ALA A 9 -5.23 3.60 38.71
N VAL A 10 -6.26 3.49 37.88
CA VAL A 10 -6.48 4.39 36.72
C VAL A 10 -6.67 5.85 37.19
N LEU A 11 -7.41 6.07 38.27
CA LEU A 11 -7.67 7.42 38.79
C LEU A 11 -6.40 8.07 39.39
N LEU A 12 -5.56 7.29 40.07
CA LEU A 12 -4.29 7.78 40.62
C LEU A 12 -3.28 8.08 39.49
N SER A 13 -3.25 7.28 38.43
CA SER A 13 -2.41 7.53 37.26
C SER A 13 -2.79 8.81 36.52
N PHE A 14 -4.09 9.13 36.41
CA PHE A 14 -4.55 10.37 35.77
C PHE A 14 -4.08 11.64 36.52
N LEU A 15 -4.03 11.61 37.85
CA LEU A 15 -3.59 12.73 38.67
C LEU A 15 -2.07 12.97 38.57
N VAL A 16 -1.27 11.90 38.52
CA VAL A 16 0.20 12.01 38.37
C VAL A 16 0.57 12.46 36.95
N ILE A 17 -0.16 12.02 35.93
CA ILE A 17 0.06 12.42 34.53
C ILE A 17 -0.29 13.90 34.30
N SER A 18 -1.37 14.41 34.91
CA SER A 18 -1.75 15.82 34.82
C SER A 18 -0.68 16.75 35.41
N SER A 19 -0.02 16.33 36.49
CA SER A 19 1.06 17.10 37.13
C SER A 19 2.39 17.05 36.37
N LEU A 20 2.64 15.99 35.59
CA LEU A 20 3.83 15.90 34.72
C LEU A 20 3.64 16.68 33.40
N LEU A 21 2.43 16.71 32.84
CA LEU A 21 2.14 17.49 31.62
C LEU A 21 2.34 18.99 31.81
N SER A 22 2.05 19.52 33.00
CA SER A 22 2.20 20.95 33.30
C SER A 22 3.67 21.39 33.33
N VAL A 23 4.60 20.49 33.69
CA VAL A 23 6.05 20.75 33.66
C VAL A 23 6.61 20.72 32.23
N PHE A 24 6.11 19.81 31.38
CA PHE A 24 6.57 19.70 29.99
C PHE A 24 6.08 20.86 29.08
N VAL A 25 4.86 21.36 29.29
CA VAL A 25 4.32 22.50 28.52
C VAL A 25 5.08 23.80 28.83
N PHE A 26 5.54 23.98 30.08
CA PHE A 26 6.36 25.15 30.45
C PHE A 26 7.78 25.10 29.85
N ALA A 27 8.41 23.92 29.80
CA ALA A 27 9.74 23.76 29.21
C ALA A 27 9.76 23.98 27.69
N ALA A 28 8.69 23.57 26.98
CA ALA A 28 8.58 23.75 25.53
C ALA A 28 8.37 25.22 25.12
N ASN A 29 7.60 25.99 25.90
CA ASN A 29 7.33 27.40 25.60
C ASN A 29 8.54 28.32 25.84
N SER A 30 9.46 27.98 26.75
CA SER A 30 10.66 28.77 27.00
C SER A 30 11.77 28.56 25.95
N ALA A 31 11.72 27.47 25.18
CA ALA A 31 12.67 27.20 24.10
C ALA A 31 12.31 27.92 22.78
N ASP A 32 11.01 28.21 22.55
CA ASP A 32 10.54 28.84 21.31
C ASP A 32 10.67 30.38 21.31
N SER A 33 10.85 31.01 22.49
CA SER A 33 10.97 32.48 22.60
C SER A 33 12.37 33.03 22.28
N THR A 34 13.42 32.19 22.29
CA THR A 34 14.81 32.61 22.03
C THR A 34 15.21 32.53 20.56
N SER A 35 14.44 31.83 19.72
CA SER A 35 14.69 31.70 18.27
C SER A 35 14.04 32.80 17.42
N LYS A 36 12.97 33.44 17.89
CA LYS A 36 12.14 34.38 17.10
C LYS A 36 12.54 35.87 17.18
N SER A 37 13.63 36.23 17.87
CA SER A 37 14.04 37.65 18.05
C SER A 37 15.07 38.16 17.02
N LYS A 38 15.51 37.35 16.06
CA LYS A 38 16.30 37.80 14.90
C LYS A 38 15.50 37.46 13.66
N VAL A 39 15.40 38.41 12.72
CA VAL A 39 14.53 38.40 11.52
C VAL A 39 13.12 38.94 11.81
N ILE A 40 13.01 40.26 11.76
CA ILE A 40 11.96 41.09 11.10
C ILE A 40 12.19 42.53 11.61
N LYS A 41 13.04 43.26 10.89
CA LYS A 41 12.94 44.72 10.77
C LYS A 41 12.61 45.00 9.32
N ASN A 42 11.71 45.96 9.11
CA ASN A 42 11.17 46.49 7.84
C ASN A 42 9.88 45.82 7.33
N ALA A 43 8.72 46.37 7.76
CA ALA A 43 7.77 47.02 6.85
C ALA A 43 6.61 47.67 7.66
N LYS A 44 6.61 49.00 7.70
CA LYS A 44 5.40 49.86 7.81
C LYS A 44 4.58 49.63 6.51
N THR A 45 3.26 49.71 6.37
CA THR A 45 2.21 50.55 6.97
C THR A 45 0.84 50.12 6.40
N ALA A 46 -0.25 50.52 7.07
CA ALA A 46 -1.59 50.86 6.53
C ALA A 46 -2.80 49.93 6.84
N SER A 47 -3.59 50.41 7.80
CA SER A 47 -5.06 50.54 7.85
C SER A 47 -6.01 49.32 7.78
N SER A 48 -6.68 49.09 8.91
CA SER A 48 -8.07 48.60 9.06
C SER A 48 -9.09 49.70 8.62
N PRO A 49 -10.44 49.49 8.47
CA PRO A 49 -11.28 48.79 9.47
C PRO A 49 -12.56 48.02 9.03
N LYS A 50 -13.04 47.16 9.95
CA LYS A 50 -14.44 46.91 10.41
C LYS A 50 -15.52 46.35 9.44
N ASN A 51 -16.13 45.20 9.82
CA ASN A 51 -17.41 45.05 10.56
C ASN A 51 -18.34 43.88 10.14
N ASN A 52 -18.99 43.30 11.17
CA ASN A 52 -20.27 42.56 11.24
C ASN A 52 -20.33 41.10 10.73
N LYS A 53 -20.64 40.03 11.49
CA LYS A 53 -21.55 39.68 12.63
C LYS A 53 -22.91 39.09 12.19
N ALA A 54 -23.21 37.91 12.76
CA ALA A 54 -24.51 37.20 12.97
C ALA A 54 -25.10 36.38 11.79
N SER A 55 -25.30 35.05 11.94
CA SER A 55 -26.44 34.30 12.58
C SER A 55 -27.60 34.12 11.58
N THR A 56 -28.28 32.99 11.34
CA THR A 56 -29.09 32.08 12.20
C THR A 56 -29.66 30.99 11.24
N THR A 57 -29.55 29.68 11.47
CA THR A 57 -30.56 28.73 12.03
C THR A 57 -31.93 28.66 11.33
N THR A 58 -32.33 27.50 10.78
CA THR A 58 -33.67 26.81 10.89
C THR A 58 -33.73 25.56 9.97
N THR A 59 -33.78 24.32 10.49
CA THR A 59 -34.94 23.43 10.79
C THR A 59 -35.48 22.57 9.63
N THR A 60 -35.44 21.25 9.84
CA THR A 60 -36.19 20.12 9.25
C THR A 60 -37.72 20.25 9.46
N PRO A 61 -38.60 19.46 8.79
CA PRO A 61 -38.92 18.05 9.17
C PRO A 61 -39.15 17.10 7.96
N GLU A 62 -38.77 15.82 8.00
CA GLU A 62 -39.51 14.63 8.51
C GLU A 62 -40.75 14.21 7.68
N ASN A 63 -40.71 13.02 7.04
CA ASN A 63 -41.87 12.10 7.04
C ASN A 63 -41.50 10.62 6.73
N LYS A 64 -42.33 9.72 7.26
CA LYS A 64 -42.16 8.28 7.48
C LYS A 64 -42.64 7.37 6.32
N SER A 65 -42.12 6.13 6.37
CA SER A 65 -42.49 4.78 5.84
C SER A 65 -44.01 4.42 5.84
N PRO A 66 -44.55 3.23 5.44
CA PRO A 66 -43.96 1.85 5.31
C PRO A 66 -44.59 0.86 4.26
N ALA A 67 -44.30 -0.45 4.45
CA ALA A 67 -44.94 -1.71 3.98
C ALA A 67 -44.32 -2.38 2.72
N THR A 68 -43.79 -3.62 2.67
CA THR A 68 -44.14 -4.99 3.17
C THR A 68 -45.12 -5.75 2.27
N GLU A 69 -44.69 -6.87 1.65
CA GLU A 69 -45.40 -8.16 1.38
C GLU A 69 -44.61 -9.00 0.32
N THR A 70 -43.98 -10.14 0.66
CA THR A 70 -44.41 -11.57 0.67
C THR A 70 -44.26 -12.38 -0.64
N ASN A 71 -43.41 -13.42 -0.55
CA ASN A 71 -43.45 -14.80 -1.10
C ASN A 71 -44.16 -15.15 -2.42
N VAL A 72 -43.53 -16.01 -3.26
CA VAL A 72 -43.90 -17.44 -3.55
C VAL A 72 -42.87 -18.08 -4.52
N ASP A 73 -42.11 -19.05 -4.00
CA ASP A 73 -41.96 -20.48 -4.38
C ASP A 73 -41.91 -21.05 -5.84
N LYS A 74 -41.19 -22.19 -5.93
CA LYS A 74 -41.03 -23.22 -7.01
C LYS A 74 -39.99 -22.93 -8.11
N GLY A 75 -39.14 -23.87 -8.57
CA GLY A 75 -38.96 -25.30 -8.30
C GLY A 75 -38.11 -25.95 -9.42
N ALA A 76 -37.15 -26.79 -9.02
CA ALA A 76 -36.56 -27.99 -9.67
C ALA A 76 -36.26 -28.08 -11.19
N SER A 77 -35.00 -28.50 -11.50
CA SER A 77 -34.57 -29.70 -12.26
C SER A 77 -33.12 -29.48 -12.75
N ALA A 78 -32.07 -30.17 -12.30
CA ALA A 78 -31.69 -31.59 -12.47
C ALA A 78 -31.54 -32.04 -13.94
N THR A 79 -30.29 -32.26 -14.37
CA THR A 79 -29.73 -33.30 -15.28
C THR A 79 -28.22 -33.03 -15.45
N SER A 80 -27.31 -33.80 -14.84
CA SER A 80 -26.74 -35.12 -15.21
C SER A 80 -25.66 -35.09 -16.31
N ASP A 81 -24.43 -35.38 -15.86
CA ASP A 81 -23.40 -36.27 -16.43
C ASP A 81 -22.96 -36.16 -17.90
N LYS A 82 -21.66 -35.97 -18.14
CA LYS A 82 -20.70 -37.10 -18.33
C LYS A 82 -19.28 -36.61 -18.63
N ALA A 83 -18.34 -37.19 -17.89
CA ALA A 83 -16.92 -37.25 -18.22
C ALA A 83 -16.64 -38.38 -19.23
N VAL A 84 -15.67 -38.18 -20.12
CA VAL A 84 -14.93 -39.26 -20.82
C VAL A 84 -13.45 -38.89 -20.89
N THR A 85 -12.62 -39.85 -20.53
CA THR A 85 -11.17 -39.83 -20.37
C THR A 85 -10.43 -40.44 -21.57
N THR A 86 -9.34 -39.78 -22.02
CA THR A 86 -8.01 -40.30 -22.48
C THR A 86 -7.88 -41.26 -23.69
N PRO A 87 -6.66 -41.61 -24.20
CA PRO A 87 -5.33 -40.93 -24.22
C PRO A 87 -4.61 -40.97 -25.62
N GLY A 88 -3.44 -40.32 -25.76
CA GLY A 88 -2.49 -40.57 -26.85
C GLY A 88 -1.16 -39.82 -26.71
N THR A 89 -0.05 -40.50 -26.98
CA THR A 89 1.32 -40.27 -26.46
C THR A 89 2.33 -39.91 -27.57
N ALA A 90 3.36 -39.12 -27.23
CA ALA A 90 4.71 -38.97 -27.84
C ALA A 90 4.81 -38.56 -29.34
N THR A 91 5.80 -37.79 -29.84
CA THR A 91 7.26 -37.90 -29.66
C THR A 91 7.99 -36.64 -30.19
N SER A 92 9.24 -36.48 -29.75
CA SER A 92 10.29 -35.46 -29.98
C SER A 92 10.74 -35.16 -31.42
N SER A 93 11.34 -33.97 -31.63
CA SER A 93 12.73 -33.83 -32.17
C SER A 93 13.23 -32.36 -32.15
N ALA A 94 14.50 -32.20 -31.80
CA ALA A 94 15.28 -30.95 -31.72
C ALA A 94 15.89 -30.52 -33.08
N ALA A 95 16.28 -29.24 -33.22
CA ALA A 95 17.58 -28.81 -33.80
C ALA A 95 17.75 -27.28 -33.81
N SER A 96 18.97 -26.85 -33.47
CA SER A 96 19.53 -25.49 -33.47
C SER A 96 19.81 -24.92 -34.87
N SER A 97 19.88 -23.59 -35.00
CA SER A 97 20.90 -22.92 -35.81
C SER A 97 21.04 -21.42 -35.50
N THR A 98 22.27 -21.01 -35.19
CA THR A 98 22.86 -19.67 -35.11
C THR A 98 22.95 -18.99 -36.49
N ALA A 99 22.80 -17.66 -36.54
CA ALA A 99 23.42 -16.83 -37.58
C ALA A 99 23.64 -15.38 -37.10
N THR A 100 24.90 -14.95 -37.21
CA THR A 100 25.46 -13.63 -36.95
C THR A 100 25.22 -12.70 -38.15
N THR A 101 24.96 -11.42 -37.93
CA THR A 101 25.26 -10.39 -38.95
C THR A 101 25.62 -9.06 -38.29
N GLN A 102 26.87 -8.63 -38.51
CA GLN A 102 27.36 -7.28 -38.25
C GLN A 102 27.03 -6.39 -39.45
N SER A 103 26.65 -5.14 -39.21
CA SER A 103 26.75 -4.08 -40.22
C SER A 103 27.11 -2.76 -39.54
N THR A 104 28.28 -2.25 -39.88
CA THR A 104 28.84 -0.94 -39.54
C THR A 104 28.31 0.14 -40.48
N VAL A 105 27.81 1.27 -39.96
CA VAL A 105 27.81 2.56 -40.69
C VAL A 105 28.06 3.71 -39.70
N THR A 106 28.93 4.61 -40.17
CA THR A 106 29.63 5.73 -39.55
C THR A 106 28.75 6.95 -39.28
N THR A 107 29.20 7.75 -38.32
CA THR A 107 28.67 9.02 -37.78
C THR A 107 28.68 10.21 -38.74
N SER A 108 27.69 11.12 -38.64
CA SER A 108 27.92 12.59 -38.53
C SER A 108 26.60 13.37 -38.36
N GLY A 109 26.56 14.28 -37.38
CA GLY A 109 25.48 15.28 -37.20
C GLY A 109 25.15 15.59 -35.74
N THR A 110 25.83 16.56 -35.14
CA THR A 110 25.60 17.08 -33.77
C THR A 110 24.28 17.85 -33.66
N PRO A 111 23.56 17.75 -32.53
CA PRO A 111 23.14 18.98 -31.84
C PRO A 111 23.30 18.94 -30.31
N SER A 112 23.85 20.05 -29.79
CA SER A 112 23.47 20.79 -28.58
C SER A 112 23.44 20.09 -27.20
N GLN A 113 24.29 20.62 -26.31
CA GLN A 113 24.26 20.52 -24.84
C GLN A 113 22.83 20.75 -24.24
N GLY A 114 22.45 20.16 -23.11
CA GLY A 114 23.26 19.45 -22.13
C GLY A 114 22.47 18.59 -21.15
N MET A 115 22.89 17.33 -21.06
CA MET A 115 23.01 16.59 -19.81
C MET A 115 24.26 15.71 -20.02
N LEU A 116 25.37 16.04 -19.37
CA LEU A 116 26.60 15.25 -19.46
C LEU A 116 26.33 13.90 -18.77
N LYS A 117 26.20 12.82 -19.56
CA LYS A 117 26.13 11.46 -19.03
C LYS A 117 27.52 11.07 -18.51
N ALA A 118 27.70 11.06 -17.19
CA ALA A 118 28.87 10.45 -16.58
C ALA A 118 28.83 8.95 -16.86
N LEU A 119 29.96 8.41 -17.34
CA LEU A 119 30.12 7.01 -17.63
C LEU A 119 30.97 6.35 -16.51
N ASP A 120 30.69 5.09 -16.18
CA ASP A 120 31.51 4.32 -15.22
C ASP A 120 32.90 3.97 -15.80
N ASP A 121 33.77 3.31 -15.02
CA ASP A 121 35.12 2.87 -15.45
C ASP A 121 35.10 1.91 -16.66
N LYS A 122 33.90 1.50 -17.13
CA LYS A 122 33.63 0.68 -18.30
C LYS A 122 32.82 1.41 -19.39
N ASN A 123 32.74 2.74 -19.29
CA ASN A 123 32.16 3.65 -20.25
C ASN A 123 30.65 3.47 -20.53
N LYS A 124 29.83 3.12 -19.52
CA LYS A 124 28.36 3.03 -19.63
C LYS A 124 27.61 4.21 -19.01
N PRO A 125 26.49 4.69 -19.61
CA PRO A 125 25.64 5.74 -19.02
C PRO A 125 25.17 5.38 -17.62
N VAL A 126 25.52 6.22 -16.63
CA VAL A 126 24.96 6.10 -15.28
C VAL A 126 23.57 6.76 -15.27
N GLU A 127 22.53 5.95 -15.14
CA GLU A 127 21.14 6.39 -14.89
C GLU A 127 20.66 5.89 -13.51
N PRO A 128 19.78 6.65 -12.82
CA PRO A 128 19.71 6.68 -11.36
C PRO A 128 18.99 5.47 -10.73
N LEU A 129 19.70 4.79 -9.82
CA LEU A 129 19.20 3.84 -8.82
C LEU A 129 19.50 4.43 -7.45
N ILE A 130 18.51 4.94 -6.74
CA ILE A 130 18.67 5.44 -5.37
C ILE A 130 18.33 4.26 -4.43
N ASP A 131 19.16 3.33 -3.95
CA ASP A 131 20.60 3.10 -3.92
C ASP A 131 20.77 1.56 -3.99
N GLY A 132 20.94 0.99 -5.19
CA GLY A 132 20.85 -0.46 -5.46
C GLY A 132 21.98 -1.35 -4.93
N PHE A 133 22.53 -1.09 -3.74
CA PHE A 133 23.43 -2.02 -3.07
C PHE A 133 22.70 -2.75 -1.95
N TYR A 134 22.35 -4.01 -2.18
CA TYR A 134 21.83 -4.86 -1.13
C TYR A 134 22.96 -5.70 -0.55
N PRO A 135 23.19 -5.66 0.78
CA PRO A 135 24.29 -6.39 1.38
C PRO A 135 24.03 -7.89 1.23
N PRO A 136 25.01 -8.68 0.76
CA PRO A 136 24.87 -10.12 0.75
C PRO A 136 24.81 -10.64 2.18
N TYR A 137 24.03 -11.70 2.41
CA TYR A 137 24.10 -12.44 3.66
C TYR A 137 25.51 -13.00 3.83
N PRO A 138 26.15 -12.83 5.00
CA PRO A 138 27.51 -13.28 5.24
C PRO A 138 27.60 -14.81 5.22
N PRO A 139 28.75 -15.36 4.81
CA PRO A 139 29.00 -16.80 4.90
C PRO A 139 29.01 -17.24 6.36
N VAL A 140 28.50 -18.45 6.63
CA VAL A 140 28.47 -19.02 7.98
C VAL A 140 29.65 -19.96 8.20
N THR A 141 30.20 -19.92 9.42
CA THR A 141 31.11 -20.93 9.95
C THR A 141 30.54 -21.36 11.30
N PRO A 142 29.90 -22.53 11.40
CA PRO A 142 29.21 -22.95 12.62
C PRO A 142 30.11 -22.83 13.85
N ALA A 143 29.61 -22.13 14.87
CA ALA A 143 30.31 -22.05 16.15
C ALA A 143 30.49 -23.46 16.76
N LYS A 144 31.54 -23.64 17.56
CA LYS A 144 31.85 -24.94 18.19
C LYS A 144 30.66 -25.42 19.02
N GLY A 145 30.15 -26.62 18.71
CA GLY A 145 29.01 -27.24 19.41
C GLY A 145 27.64 -26.95 18.79
N MET A 146 27.58 -26.22 17.68
CA MET A 146 26.35 -25.85 17.01
C MET A 146 26.11 -26.72 15.77
N SER A 147 24.90 -27.26 15.61
CA SER A 147 24.60 -28.08 14.44
C SER A 147 24.46 -27.23 13.17
N PRO A 148 25.00 -27.66 12.02
CA PRO A 148 24.81 -26.98 10.74
C PRO A 148 23.33 -26.76 10.37
N GLU A 149 22.46 -27.71 10.72
CA GLU A 149 21.02 -27.65 10.46
C GLU A 149 20.35 -26.52 11.25
N LEU A 150 20.75 -26.31 12.51
CA LEU A 150 20.25 -25.24 13.36
C LEU A 150 20.69 -23.87 12.84
N VAL A 151 21.96 -23.75 12.42
CA VAL A 151 22.50 -22.52 11.78
C VAL A 151 21.74 -22.22 10.49
N LYS A 152 21.50 -23.23 9.64
CA LYS A 152 20.73 -23.07 8.40
C LYS A 152 19.30 -22.63 8.65
N ARG A 153 18.63 -23.19 9.68
CA ARG A 153 17.32 -22.73 10.12
C ARG A 153 17.37 -21.27 10.58
N GLY A 154 18.38 -20.91 11.37
CA GLY A 154 18.60 -19.54 11.83
C GLY A 154 18.80 -18.54 10.69
N GLU A 155 19.57 -18.89 9.67
CA GLU A 155 19.76 -18.05 8.48
C GLU A 155 18.43 -17.81 7.76
N TYR A 156 17.62 -18.86 7.60
CA TYR A 156 16.29 -18.75 6.99
C TYR A 156 15.35 -17.85 7.80
N LEU A 157 15.38 -17.95 9.13
CA LEU A 157 14.60 -17.10 10.03
C LEU A 157 15.12 -15.66 10.05
N ALA A 158 16.43 -15.44 9.93
CA ALA A 158 17.01 -14.10 9.85
C ALA A 158 16.62 -13.39 8.55
N LYS A 159 16.52 -14.16 7.45
CA LYS A 159 15.92 -13.71 6.19
C LYS A 159 14.46 -13.36 6.38
N MET A 160 13.65 -14.27 6.92
CA MET A 160 12.23 -14.00 7.21
C MET A 160 12.02 -12.76 8.08
N GLY A 161 12.88 -12.57 9.09
CA GLY A 161 12.89 -11.45 10.03
C GLY A 161 13.29 -10.10 9.44
N ASP A 162 13.81 -10.10 8.21
CA ASP A 162 14.45 -8.96 7.56
C ASP A 162 15.54 -8.29 8.43
N CYS A 163 16.28 -9.12 9.19
CA CYS A 163 17.24 -8.62 10.17
C CYS A 163 18.34 -7.77 9.53
N ILE A 164 18.72 -8.12 8.29
CA ILE A 164 19.83 -7.47 7.58
C ILE A 164 19.49 -6.03 7.17
N ALA A 165 18.22 -5.76 6.83
CA ALA A 165 17.75 -4.44 6.43
C ALA A 165 17.92 -3.45 7.58
N CYS A 166 17.52 -3.84 8.80
CA CYS A 166 17.67 -2.98 9.97
C CYS A 166 19.11 -2.90 10.47
N HIS A 167 19.84 -4.02 10.49
CA HIS A 167 21.18 -4.08 11.10
C HIS A 167 22.32 -3.84 10.13
N THR A 168 22.07 -3.24 8.96
CA THR A 168 23.12 -2.85 8.00
C THR A 168 22.87 -1.45 7.48
N ASN A 169 23.80 -0.53 7.70
CA ASN A 169 23.80 0.77 7.06
C ASN A 169 24.55 0.73 5.73
N VAL A 170 23.83 0.35 4.66
CA VAL A 170 24.34 0.35 3.29
C VAL A 170 24.90 1.71 2.88
N LYS A 171 24.15 2.79 3.10
CA LYS A 171 24.57 4.15 2.71
C LYS A 171 25.81 4.61 3.48
N GLY A 172 25.93 4.15 4.72
CA GLY A 172 27.10 4.38 5.58
C GLY A 172 28.24 3.39 5.38
N GLY A 173 28.10 2.42 4.46
CA GLY A 173 29.13 1.43 4.14
C GLY A 173 29.45 0.45 5.27
N THR A 174 28.53 0.23 6.22
CA THR A 174 28.78 -0.74 7.30
C THR A 174 28.63 -2.17 6.77
N PRO A 175 29.46 -3.13 7.20
CA PRO A 175 29.27 -4.53 6.86
C PRO A 175 27.91 -5.09 7.31
N ALA A 176 27.49 -6.20 6.71
CA ALA A 176 26.23 -6.88 7.05
C ALA A 176 26.13 -7.11 8.57
N PHE A 177 24.98 -6.78 9.15
CA PHE A 177 24.66 -6.93 10.58
C PHE A 177 25.51 -6.08 11.56
N ALA A 178 26.39 -5.21 11.07
CA ALA A 178 27.26 -4.37 11.91
C ALA A 178 26.57 -3.09 12.46
N GLY A 179 25.28 -2.91 12.17
CA GLY A 179 24.45 -1.82 12.68
C GLY A 179 24.76 -0.45 12.07
N GLY A 180 24.33 0.59 12.77
CA GLY A 180 24.58 1.99 12.42
C GLY A 180 23.56 2.61 11.46
N LEU A 181 22.48 1.90 11.11
CA LEU A 181 21.42 2.42 10.24
C LEU A 181 20.61 3.48 10.99
N PRO A 182 20.45 4.71 10.45
CA PRO A 182 19.53 5.69 11.00
C PRO A 182 18.08 5.29 10.74
N ILE A 183 17.30 5.14 11.80
CA ILE A 183 15.86 4.85 11.75
C ILE A 183 15.13 6.09 12.24
N ASN A 184 14.46 6.78 11.33
CA ASN A 184 13.70 7.98 11.64
C ASN A 184 12.37 7.59 12.30
N THR A 185 12.12 8.14 13.48
CA THR A 185 10.85 7.97 14.20
C THR A 185 10.26 9.35 14.52
N PRO A 186 8.96 9.45 14.83
CA PRO A 186 8.37 10.70 15.32
C PRO A 186 9.02 11.26 16.59
N PHE A 187 9.80 10.43 17.30
CA PHE A 187 10.48 10.79 18.55
C PHE A 187 11.97 11.12 18.35
N GLY A 188 12.49 11.03 17.12
CA GLY A 188 13.90 11.24 16.79
C GLY A 188 14.52 10.07 16.03
N THR A 189 15.80 10.21 15.69
CA THR A 189 16.53 9.19 14.91
C THR A 189 17.20 8.18 15.83
N PHE A 190 16.78 6.92 15.75
CA PHE A 190 17.44 5.80 16.41
C PHE A 190 18.51 5.21 15.50
N TYR A 191 19.46 4.47 16.06
CA TYR A 191 20.49 3.77 15.29
C TYR A 191 20.47 2.29 15.62
N SER A 192 20.48 1.44 14.60
CA SER A 192 20.53 -0.01 14.83
C SER A 192 21.87 -0.43 15.45
N PRO A 193 21.88 -1.41 16.38
CA PRO A 193 23.11 -1.91 16.96
C PRO A 193 23.78 -2.96 16.06
N ASN A 194 25.07 -3.19 16.28
CA ASN A 194 25.84 -4.31 15.76
C ASN A 194 25.39 -5.61 16.45
N ILE A 195 24.94 -6.59 15.66
CA ILE A 195 24.50 -7.92 16.13
C ILE A 195 25.40 -9.05 15.66
N THR A 196 26.62 -8.73 15.18
CA THR A 196 27.64 -9.73 14.88
C THR A 196 28.23 -10.32 16.17
N PRO A 197 28.92 -11.47 16.13
CA PRO A 197 29.48 -12.11 17.33
C PRO A 197 30.78 -11.44 17.81
N ASP A 198 31.05 -10.20 17.40
CA ASP A 198 32.14 -9.41 17.95
C ASP A 198 31.93 -9.19 19.46
N LYS A 199 32.96 -9.45 20.25
CA LYS A 199 32.89 -9.42 21.72
C LYS A 199 32.96 -8.02 22.32
N GLU A 200 33.44 -7.03 21.58
CA GLU A 200 33.60 -5.68 22.10
C GLU A 200 32.42 -4.77 21.73
N THR A 201 31.89 -4.94 20.52
CA THR A 201 30.94 -4.02 19.91
C THR A 201 29.65 -4.69 19.45
N GLY A 202 29.65 -6.01 19.30
CA GLY A 202 28.48 -6.82 18.94
C GLY A 202 27.89 -7.60 20.11
N ILE A 203 27.28 -8.74 19.81
CA ILE A 203 26.60 -9.61 20.79
C ILE A 203 27.47 -10.80 21.23
N GLY A 204 28.77 -10.79 20.95
CA GLY A 204 29.67 -11.94 21.17
C GLY A 204 29.79 -12.44 22.61
N ASN A 205 29.41 -11.63 23.60
CA ASN A 205 29.38 -12.01 25.02
C ASN A 205 27.98 -12.40 25.52
N TRP A 206 26.95 -12.32 24.67
CA TRP A 206 25.59 -12.66 25.07
C TRP A 206 25.43 -14.18 25.15
N THR A 207 24.75 -14.64 26.19
CA THR A 207 24.29 -16.03 26.23
C THR A 207 23.06 -16.21 25.34
N GLU A 208 22.75 -17.44 24.95
CA GLU A 208 21.48 -17.76 24.25
C GLU A 208 20.28 -17.20 25.02
N LYS A 209 20.28 -17.32 26.35
CA LYS A 209 19.21 -16.82 27.21
C LYS A 209 19.07 -15.29 27.14
N ASP A 210 20.18 -14.56 27.01
CA ASP A 210 20.13 -13.10 26.88
C ASP A 210 19.59 -12.68 25.50
N PHE A 211 19.96 -13.41 24.44
CA PHE A 211 19.40 -13.19 23.11
C PHE A 211 17.89 -13.46 23.08
N ILE A 212 17.45 -14.60 23.65
CA ILE A 212 16.02 -14.93 23.74
C ILE A 212 15.28 -13.88 24.56
N ARG A 213 15.84 -13.41 25.68
CA ARG A 213 15.26 -12.32 26.49
C ARG A 213 15.11 -11.04 25.67
N ALA A 214 16.10 -10.66 24.87
CA ALA A 214 15.99 -9.51 23.99
C ALA A 214 14.82 -9.67 23.03
N MET A 215 14.79 -10.78 22.27
CA MET A 215 13.77 -11.01 21.25
C MET A 215 12.36 -11.13 21.84
N LYS A 216 12.22 -11.82 22.98
CA LYS A 216 10.91 -12.20 23.52
C LYS A 216 10.37 -11.31 24.63
N GLU A 217 11.24 -10.68 25.41
CA GLU A 217 10.83 -9.78 26.50
C GLU A 217 11.11 -8.31 26.18
N GLY A 218 11.82 -8.01 25.09
CA GLY A 218 12.25 -6.65 24.78
C GLY A 218 13.20 -6.11 25.84
N ARG A 219 14.10 -6.94 26.38
CA ARG A 219 15.06 -6.54 27.43
C ARG A 219 16.49 -6.95 27.11
N ASP A 220 17.42 -6.06 27.43
CA ASP A 220 18.84 -6.32 27.23
C ASP A 220 19.39 -7.34 28.27
N PRO A 221 20.66 -7.77 28.15
CA PRO A 221 21.27 -8.71 29.10
C PRO A 221 21.22 -8.22 30.56
N GLU A 222 21.25 -6.91 30.78
CA GLU A 222 21.13 -6.29 32.11
C GLU A 222 19.67 -6.12 32.58
N GLY A 223 18.70 -6.55 31.78
CA GLY A 223 17.27 -6.49 32.10
C GLY A 223 16.60 -5.15 31.84
N ARG A 224 17.28 -4.20 31.17
CA ARG A 224 16.70 -2.89 30.84
C ARG A 224 15.82 -3.01 29.59
N ASN A 225 14.70 -2.30 29.57
CA ASN A 225 13.77 -2.34 28.45
C ASN A 225 14.35 -1.71 27.17
N TYR A 226 14.11 -2.35 26.04
CA TYR A 226 14.30 -1.82 24.70
C TYR A 226 13.15 -0.92 24.29
N PHE A 227 13.46 0.07 23.45
CA PHE A 227 12.44 0.87 22.79
C PHE A 227 11.73 0.03 21.73
N PRO A 228 10.40 0.20 21.52
CA PRO A 228 9.62 -0.58 20.54
C PRO A 228 10.06 -0.43 19.07
N VAL A 229 11.01 0.48 18.77
CA VAL A 229 11.72 0.51 17.48
C VAL A 229 12.42 -0.83 17.19
N PHE A 230 12.82 -1.54 18.24
CA PHE A 230 13.14 -2.96 18.15
C PHE A 230 11.80 -3.73 18.23
N PRO A 231 11.41 -4.50 17.19
CA PRO A 231 10.06 -5.07 17.07
C PRO A 231 9.77 -6.27 17.98
N TYR A 232 10.20 -6.20 19.25
CA TYR A 232 10.01 -7.26 20.24
C TYR A 232 8.53 -7.58 20.50
N VAL A 233 7.61 -6.64 20.25
CA VAL A 233 6.15 -6.87 20.38
C VAL A 233 5.63 -7.93 19.40
N TYR A 234 6.31 -8.13 18.28
CA TYR A 234 6.02 -9.16 17.29
C TYR A 234 6.88 -10.40 17.53
N PHE A 235 8.17 -10.21 17.78
CA PHE A 235 9.12 -11.28 18.04
C PHE A 235 8.79 -12.13 19.28
N ALA A 236 8.16 -11.54 20.30
CA ALA A 236 7.68 -12.28 21.48
C ALA A 236 6.79 -13.48 21.16
N LYS A 237 6.13 -13.46 20.01
CA LYS A 237 5.20 -14.51 19.58
C LYS A 237 5.89 -15.75 18.98
N MET A 238 7.21 -15.67 18.72
CA MET A 238 7.96 -16.77 18.12
C MET A 238 8.24 -17.91 19.10
N THR A 239 8.51 -19.09 18.55
CA THR A 239 8.92 -20.25 19.35
C THR A 239 10.34 -20.08 19.91
N ASP A 240 10.61 -20.69 21.07
CA ASP A 240 11.96 -20.64 21.66
C ASP A 240 13.00 -21.33 20.77
N ASP A 241 12.60 -22.37 20.03
CA ASP A 241 13.48 -23.08 19.10
C ASP A 241 13.88 -22.20 17.91
N ASP A 242 12.98 -21.34 17.43
CA ASP A 242 13.31 -20.37 16.38
C ASP A 242 14.22 -19.24 16.91
N ALA A 243 14.00 -18.79 18.14
CA ALA A 243 14.88 -17.82 18.78
C ALA A 243 16.29 -18.41 19.01
N ARG A 244 16.39 -19.69 19.41
CA ARG A 244 17.65 -20.43 19.50
C ARG A 244 18.33 -20.57 18.15
N ALA A 245 17.59 -20.89 17.09
CA ALA A 245 18.13 -21.00 15.74
C ALA A 245 18.70 -19.65 15.26
N LEU A 246 18.00 -18.54 15.51
CA LEU A 246 18.51 -17.19 15.21
C LEU A 246 19.81 -16.89 15.96
N TYR A 247 19.86 -17.16 17.27
CA TYR A 247 21.10 -17.01 18.04
C TYR A 247 22.23 -17.84 17.44
N ALA A 248 21.94 -19.09 17.06
CA ALA A 248 22.92 -19.96 16.43
C ALA A 248 23.49 -19.39 15.12
N TYR A 249 22.63 -18.82 14.28
CA TYR A 249 23.07 -18.14 13.06
C TYR A 249 23.97 -16.94 13.36
N PHE A 250 23.55 -16.01 14.22
CA PHE A 250 24.34 -14.81 14.51
C PHE A 250 25.67 -15.11 15.22
N MET A 251 25.75 -16.20 15.99
CA MET A 251 27.01 -16.65 16.58
C MET A 251 27.95 -17.34 15.57
N SER A 252 27.47 -17.62 14.36
CA SER A 252 28.19 -18.33 13.29
C SER A 252 28.58 -17.44 12.10
N ILE A 253 28.23 -16.15 12.10
CA ILE A 253 28.65 -15.19 11.06
C ILE A 253 29.99 -14.52 11.44
N PRO A 254 30.71 -13.88 10.49
CA PRO A 254 31.96 -13.21 10.80
C PRO A 254 31.77 -12.06 11.80
N PRO A 255 32.65 -11.93 12.82
CA PRO A 255 32.60 -10.81 13.75
C PRO A 255 33.02 -9.52 13.05
N VAL A 256 32.30 -8.43 13.31
CA VAL A 256 32.63 -7.10 12.79
C VAL A 256 32.81 -6.15 13.96
N LYS A 257 34.01 -5.57 14.08
CA LYS A 257 34.30 -4.56 15.11
C LYS A 257 33.80 -3.19 14.67
N GLN A 258 32.56 -2.88 15.03
CA GLN A 258 31.88 -1.62 14.69
C GLN A 258 31.12 -1.08 15.91
N LYS A 259 31.59 0.05 16.44
CA LYS A 259 31.03 0.65 17.66
C LYS A 259 29.60 1.18 17.42
N ASN A 260 28.70 0.83 18.32
CA ASN A 260 27.32 1.34 18.32
C ASN A 260 27.25 2.84 18.56
N LYS A 261 26.32 3.50 17.87
CA LYS A 261 26.00 4.92 18.11
C LYS A 261 25.10 5.05 19.33
N SER A 262 25.27 6.13 20.08
CA SER A 262 24.41 6.45 21.23
C SER A 262 23.00 6.80 20.77
N LEU A 263 22.03 6.57 21.66
CA LEU A 263 20.65 7.02 21.46
C LEU A 263 20.58 8.56 21.38
N PRO A 264 19.57 9.12 20.68
CA PRO A 264 19.35 10.56 20.69
C PRO A 264 18.89 11.04 22.07
N PHE A 265 19.17 12.30 22.40
CA PHE A 265 18.58 12.95 23.57
C PHE A 265 17.05 13.09 23.37
N PRO A 266 16.21 12.87 24.40
CA PRO A 266 16.55 12.54 25.80
C PRO A 266 16.67 11.03 26.11
N PHE A 267 16.61 10.16 25.12
CA PHE A 267 16.61 8.69 25.31
C PHE A 267 17.97 8.11 25.73
N ASN A 268 19.04 8.89 25.65
CA ASN A 268 20.36 8.53 26.17
C ASN A 268 20.56 8.83 27.67
N ILE A 269 19.62 9.53 28.32
CA ILE A 269 19.75 9.90 29.73
C ILE A 269 19.46 8.68 30.64
N PRO A 270 20.20 8.50 31.74
CA PRO A 270 19.87 7.51 32.76
C PRO A 270 18.40 7.62 33.21
N GLY A 271 17.69 6.50 33.22
CA GLY A 271 16.27 6.46 33.58
C GLY A 271 15.29 6.64 32.42
N ALA A 272 15.70 7.08 31.22
CA ALA A 272 14.77 7.18 30.09
C ALA A 272 14.07 5.84 29.75
N ARG A 273 14.78 4.71 29.97
CA ARG A 273 14.24 3.36 29.80
C ARG A 273 13.23 2.92 30.88
N SER A 274 13.14 3.61 32.02
CA SER A 274 12.16 3.27 33.06
C SER A 274 10.73 3.65 32.64
N ALA A 275 10.57 4.71 31.85
CA ALA A 275 9.28 5.09 31.26
C ALA A 275 8.68 3.97 30.40
N LEU A 276 9.53 3.15 29.77
CA LEU A 276 9.08 1.99 28.98
C LEU A 276 8.46 0.90 29.84
N TRP A 277 8.69 0.86 31.15
CA TRP A 277 7.99 -0.09 32.02
C TRP A 277 6.47 0.17 32.02
N GLY A 278 6.08 1.44 32.11
CA GLY A 278 4.67 1.84 32.02
C GLY A 278 4.09 1.60 30.62
N TRP A 279 4.89 1.82 29.57
CA TRP A 279 4.48 1.51 28.19
C TRP A 279 4.24 0.00 28.01
N ASN A 280 5.16 -0.84 28.46
CA ASN A 280 5.04 -2.30 28.38
C ASN A 280 3.81 -2.78 29.16
N LEU A 281 3.55 -2.23 30.35
CA LEU A 281 2.36 -2.57 31.13
C LEU A 281 1.04 -2.30 30.41
N LEU A 282 1.01 -1.28 29.52
CA LEU A 282 -0.19 -0.89 28.78
C LEU A 282 -0.31 -1.57 27.42
N PHE A 283 0.80 -1.91 26.77
CA PHE A 283 0.83 -2.28 25.35
C PHE A 283 1.58 -3.58 25.03
N PHE A 284 2.20 -4.25 26.00
CA PHE A 284 2.98 -5.46 25.78
C PHE A 284 2.69 -6.56 26.80
N PHE A 285 2.08 -7.66 26.32
CA PHE A 285 1.62 -8.78 27.14
C PHE A 285 2.25 -10.10 26.65
N PRO A 286 3.55 -10.35 26.90
CA PRO A 286 4.31 -11.45 26.29
C PRO A 286 3.78 -12.85 26.63
N ASP A 287 3.17 -13.03 27.80
CA ASP A 287 2.75 -14.36 28.30
C ASP A 287 1.51 -14.94 27.60
N ASP A 288 0.74 -14.11 26.88
CA ASP A 288 -0.50 -14.50 26.18
C ASP A 288 -0.32 -14.66 24.65
N ASN A 289 0.92 -14.63 24.16
CA ASN A 289 1.20 -14.17 22.79
C ASN A 289 1.88 -15.18 21.86
N ALA A 290 2.24 -16.38 22.31
CA ALA A 290 2.73 -17.42 21.39
C ALA A 290 1.64 -17.73 20.35
N VAL A 291 2.00 -17.76 19.06
CA VAL A 291 1.02 -18.14 18.02
C VAL A 291 0.64 -19.60 18.23
N VAL A 292 -0.57 -19.82 18.73
CA VAL A 292 -1.17 -21.15 18.87
C VAL A 292 -1.77 -21.55 17.53
N TYR A 293 -1.47 -22.77 17.09
CA TYR A 293 -2.05 -23.31 15.87
C TYR A 293 -3.53 -23.58 16.11
N ASP A 294 -4.36 -23.04 15.23
CA ASP A 294 -5.80 -23.23 15.24
C ASP A 294 -6.13 -24.55 14.51
N PRO A 295 -6.73 -25.55 15.20
CA PRO A 295 -7.08 -26.83 14.59
C PRO A 295 -8.20 -26.72 13.55
N GLU A 296 -8.98 -25.64 13.54
CA GLU A 296 -10.02 -25.40 12.53
C GLU A 296 -9.45 -24.89 11.20
N HIS A 297 -8.17 -24.49 11.20
CA HIS A 297 -7.47 -23.98 10.02
C HIS A 297 -6.41 -24.94 9.51
N SER A 298 -6.11 -24.84 8.21
CA SER A 298 -5.10 -25.70 7.59
C SER A 298 -3.69 -25.42 8.12
N PRO A 299 -2.75 -26.39 8.04
CA PRO A 299 -1.36 -26.16 8.40
C PRO A 299 -0.73 -24.97 7.66
N LEU A 300 -1.07 -24.80 6.37
CA LEU A 300 -0.60 -23.69 5.55
C LEU A 300 -1.10 -22.34 6.07
N TRP A 301 -2.36 -22.27 6.53
CA TRP A 301 -2.91 -21.06 7.12
C TRP A 301 -2.23 -20.72 8.45
N ASN A 302 -2.04 -21.70 9.34
CA ASN A 302 -1.36 -21.52 10.61
C ASN A 302 0.09 -21.07 10.43
N ARG A 303 0.77 -21.64 9.41
CA ARG A 303 2.11 -21.21 9.02
C ARG A 303 2.12 -19.75 8.56
N GLY A 304 1.14 -19.34 7.75
CA GLY A 304 0.97 -17.95 7.31
C GLY A 304 0.77 -16.99 8.47
N LYS A 305 -0.12 -17.34 9.40
CA LYS A 305 -0.35 -16.58 10.64
C LYS A 305 0.93 -16.42 11.44
N TYR A 306 1.66 -17.52 11.65
CA TYR A 306 2.93 -17.51 12.36
C TYR A 306 3.91 -16.53 11.72
N ILE A 307 4.11 -16.59 10.40
CA ILE A 307 5.06 -15.71 9.72
C ILE A 307 4.62 -14.25 9.85
N VAL A 308 3.36 -13.95 9.55
CA VAL A 308 2.84 -12.57 9.53
C VAL A 308 2.87 -11.91 10.91
N ASP A 309 2.54 -12.66 11.98
CA ASP A 309 2.46 -12.13 13.34
C ASP A 309 3.78 -12.12 14.11
N THR A 310 4.80 -12.84 13.63
CA THR A 310 6.09 -13.01 14.34
C THR A 310 7.23 -12.29 13.60
N LEU A 311 8.10 -13.04 12.93
CA LEU A 311 9.29 -12.54 12.23
C LEU A 311 8.96 -11.76 10.96
N GLY A 312 7.84 -12.03 10.28
CA GLY A 312 7.42 -11.21 9.15
C GLY A 312 6.83 -9.86 9.56
N HIS A 313 6.44 -9.70 10.84
CA HIS A 313 5.97 -8.48 11.51
C HIS A 313 5.15 -7.52 10.63
N CYS A 314 4.28 -8.05 9.76
CA CYS A 314 3.68 -7.25 8.69
C CYS A 314 2.84 -6.09 9.23
N SER A 315 2.27 -6.26 10.44
CA SER A 315 1.54 -5.21 11.15
C SER A 315 2.38 -4.00 11.53
N MET A 316 3.72 -4.13 11.62
CA MET A 316 4.61 -3.00 11.92
C MET A 316 4.46 -1.86 10.90
N CYS A 317 4.24 -2.20 9.63
CA CYS A 317 4.03 -1.22 8.56
C CYS A 317 2.55 -1.12 8.14
N HIS A 318 1.81 -2.23 8.18
CA HIS A 318 0.43 -2.29 7.68
C HIS A 318 -0.64 -2.03 8.75
N THR A 319 -0.28 -1.63 9.97
CA THR A 319 -1.25 -1.27 11.02
C THR A 319 -0.96 0.15 11.54
N PRO A 320 -1.96 1.03 11.66
CA PRO A 320 -1.73 2.38 12.15
C PRO A 320 -1.31 2.36 13.63
N LEU A 321 -0.37 3.23 13.98
CA LEU A 321 0.07 3.43 15.36
C LEU A 321 -0.84 4.43 16.10
N ASN A 322 -0.92 4.29 17.41
CA ASN A 322 -1.50 5.29 18.31
C ASN A 322 -0.48 6.40 18.62
N VAL A 323 -0.91 7.44 19.34
CA VAL A 323 -0.06 8.60 19.68
C VAL A 323 1.14 8.25 20.57
N PHE A 324 1.13 7.06 21.19
CA PHE A 324 2.22 6.52 22.00
C PHE A 324 3.12 5.55 21.22
N GLY A 325 2.92 5.41 19.90
CA GLY A 325 3.72 4.55 19.04
C GLY A 325 3.40 3.06 19.13
N ALA A 326 2.30 2.66 19.79
CA ALA A 326 1.85 1.26 19.82
C ALA A 326 0.85 0.95 18.70
N PRO A 327 0.80 -0.29 18.17
CA PRO A 327 -0.17 -0.67 17.13
C PRO A 327 -1.60 -0.52 17.63
N LYS A 328 -2.51 -0.11 16.74
CA LYS A 328 -3.95 -0.13 16.99
C LYS A 328 -4.54 -1.44 16.48
N ASP A 329 -4.57 -2.47 17.32
CA ASP A 329 -4.96 -3.83 16.92
C ASP A 329 -6.35 -3.94 16.26
N ARG A 330 -7.30 -3.08 16.63
CA ARG A 330 -8.61 -3.02 15.95
C ARG A 330 -8.53 -2.68 14.45
N PHE A 331 -7.44 -2.05 14.01
CA PHE A 331 -7.11 -1.73 12.61
C PHE A 331 -6.02 -2.64 12.04
N TYR A 332 -5.89 -3.86 12.58
CA TYR A 332 -4.85 -4.80 12.17
C TYR A 332 -4.82 -5.00 10.64
N LEU A 333 -3.66 -4.71 10.05
CA LEU A 333 -3.34 -4.84 8.62
C LEU A 333 -4.15 -3.95 7.65
N THR A 334 -4.81 -2.90 8.14
CA THR A 334 -5.63 -2.02 7.29
C THR A 334 -4.85 -0.98 6.49
N GLY A 335 -3.54 -0.88 6.68
CA GLY A 335 -2.64 0.08 6.04
C GLY A 335 -2.28 1.29 6.91
N ALA A 336 -1.12 1.90 6.63
CA ALA A 336 -0.61 3.09 7.30
C ALA A 336 0.45 3.81 6.45
N PHE A 337 0.80 5.05 6.83
CA PHE A 337 1.94 5.76 6.25
C PHE A 337 3.23 5.43 7.02
N ILE A 338 4.28 5.05 6.30
CA ILE A 338 5.61 4.74 6.83
C ILE A 338 6.67 5.40 5.95
N ASP A 339 7.50 6.25 6.55
CA ASP A 339 8.61 6.96 5.87
C ASP A 339 8.20 7.66 4.56
N GLY A 340 7.03 8.30 4.57
CA GLY A 340 6.46 8.97 3.40
C GLY A 340 5.78 8.05 2.39
N TYR A 341 5.86 6.73 2.53
CA TYR A 341 5.19 5.75 1.67
C TYR A 341 3.88 5.25 2.28
N TRP A 342 2.92 4.90 1.41
CA TRP A 342 1.68 4.25 1.80
C TRP A 342 1.83 2.72 1.84
N ALA A 343 1.75 2.13 3.02
CA ALA A 343 1.58 0.69 3.19
C ALA A 343 0.10 0.34 3.01
N PRO A 344 -0.29 -0.42 1.96
CA PRO A 344 -1.68 -0.65 1.63
C PRO A 344 -2.41 -1.55 2.63
N ASN A 345 -3.73 -1.60 2.54
CA ASN A 345 -4.52 -2.61 3.25
C ASN A 345 -4.20 -4.00 2.67
N ILE A 346 -3.73 -4.92 3.51
CA ILE A 346 -3.38 -6.30 3.10
C ILE A 346 -4.30 -7.36 3.71
N THR A 347 -5.49 -6.95 4.15
CA THR A 347 -6.54 -7.86 4.63
C THR A 347 -7.29 -8.51 3.47
N LYS A 348 -8.25 -9.40 3.77
CA LYS A 348 -9.21 -9.97 2.80
C LYS A 348 -9.81 -8.92 1.85
N TYR A 349 -10.12 -7.73 2.36
CA TYR A 349 -10.74 -6.67 1.56
C TYR A 349 -9.75 -6.03 0.59
N GLY A 350 -8.54 -5.71 1.06
CA GLY A 350 -7.49 -5.14 0.20
C GLY A 350 -6.97 -6.12 -0.85
N LEU A 351 -7.00 -7.42 -0.54
CA LEU A 351 -6.54 -8.49 -1.43
C LEU A 351 -7.68 -9.19 -2.18
N ARG A 352 -8.88 -8.59 -2.24
CA ARG A 352 -10.08 -9.23 -2.82
C ARG A 352 -9.89 -9.57 -4.30
N SER A 353 -9.26 -8.69 -5.09
CA SER A 353 -9.09 -8.86 -6.53
C SER A 353 -7.99 -9.85 -6.92
N ALA A 354 -7.06 -10.15 -6.01
CA ALA A 354 -5.90 -10.99 -6.29
C ALA A 354 -6.15 -12.45 -5.90
N SER A 355 -5.59 -13.40 -6.62
CA SER A 355 -5.42 -14.77 -6.16
C SER A 355 -4.32 -14.85 -5.08
N ARG A 356 -4.26 -15.96 -4.33
CA ARG A 356 -3.15 -16.20 -3.38
C ARG A 356 -1.78 -16.27 -4.09
N TYR A 357 -1.75 -16.71 -5.35
CA TYR A 357 -0.55 -16.80 -6.15
C TYR A 357 -0.05 -15.41 -6.54
N GLU A 358 -0.95 -14.54 -7.01
CA GLU A 358 -0.59 -13.15 -7.32
C GLU A 358 -0.09 -12.39 -6.10
N VAL A 359 -0.64 -12.67 -4.91
CA VAL A 359 -0.12 -12.09 -3.65
C VAL A 359 1.28 -12.63 -3.34
N ALA A 360 1.50 -13.94 -3.47
CA ALA A 360 2.82 -14.54 -3.26
C ALA A 360 3.87 -14.03 -4.27
N ASP A 361 3.45 -13.75 -5.51
CA ASP A 361 4.29 -13.18 -6.56
C ASP A 361 4.74 -11.75 -6.25
N VAL A 362 3.99 -10.98 -5.45
CA VAL A 362 4.46 -9.67 -4.96
C VAL A 362 5.79 -9.83 -4.24
N PHE A 363 5.91 -10.87 -3.40
CA PHE A 363 7.10 -11.15 -2.61
C PHE A 363 8.23 -11.74 -3.44
N ALA A 364 7.91 -12.60 -4.41
CA ALA A 364 8.88 -13.30 -5.23
C ALA A 364 9.45 -12.44 -6.38
N GLN A 365 8.58 -11.64 -7.01
CA GLN A 365 8.89 -10.93 -8.26
C GLN A 365 9.00 -9.41 -8.07
N GLY A 366 8.61 -8.89 -6.89
CA GLY A 366 8.65 -7.46 -6.62
C GLY A 366 7.71 -6.65 -7.51
N GLN A 367 6.60 -7.24 -7.95
CA GLN A 367 5.57 -6.57 -8.75
C GLN A 367 4.30 -6.38 -7.93
N LEU A 368 3.65 -5.24 -8.06
CA LEU A 368 2.35 -4.99 -7.45
C LEU A 368 1.27 -5.86 -8.12
N ILE A 369 0.22 -6.14 -7.34
CA ILE A 369 -0.98 -6.84 -7.79
C ILE A 369 -1.56 -6.16 -9.04
N ASN A 370 -2.21 -6.94 -9.92
CA ASN A 370 -2.81 -6.47 -11.17
C ASN A 370 -1.80 -5.83 -12.15
N LYS A 371 -0.50 -6.14 -12.02
CA LYS A 371 0.57 -5.56 -12.86
C LYS A 371 0.63 -4.03 -12.76
N ALA A 372 0.33 -3.48 -11.57
CA ALA A 372 0.35 -2.03 -11.31
C ALA A 372 1.77 -1.42 -11.29
N GLY A 373 2.78 -2.17 -11.71
CA GLY A 373 4.19 -1.77 -11.73
C GLY A 373 5.01 -2.44 -10.62
N PRO A 374 6.30 -2.09 -10.51
CA PRO A 374 7.17 -2.63 -9.47
C PRO A 374 6.76 -2.14 -8.09
N VAL A 375 7.06 -2.94 -7.07
CA VAL A 375 7.05 -2.51 -5.67
C VAL A 375 8.13 -1.45 -5.48
N VAL A 376 7.80 -0.39 -4.75
CA VAL A 376 8.70 0.75 -4.48
C VAL A 376 8.78 1.05 -2.99
N GLY A 377 9.77 1.86 -2.61
CA GLY A 377 9.96 2.29 -1.23
C GLY A 377 10.38 1.15 -0.29
N PRO A 378 10.06 1.23 1.02
CA PRO A 378 10.48 0.25 2.01
C PRO A 378 10.08 -1.20 1.68
N MET A 379 8.94 -1.40 1.04
CA MET A 379 8.49 -2.75 0.67
C MET A 379 9.38 -3.40 -0.40
N ALA A 380 10.01 -2.60 -1.27
CA ALA A 380 10.97 -3.13 -2.25
C ALA A 380 12.21 -3.69 -1.56
N GLU A 381 12.67 -3.02 -0.50
CA GLU A 381 13.77 -3.49 0.34
C GLU A 381 13.38 -4.77 1.10
N VAL A 382 12.20 -4.82 1.71
CA VAL A 382 11.66 -6.02 2.39
C VAL A 382 11.60 -7.22 1.43
N ASN A 383 11.11 -7.01 0.20
CA ASN A 383 11.08 -8.07 -0.79
C ASN A 383 12.50 -8.56 -1.14
N HIS A 384 13.42 -7.64 -1.38
CA HIS A 384 14.79 -7.99 -1.75
C HIS A 384 15.54 -8.69 -0.61
N ASN A 385 15.57 -8.11 0.58
CA ASN A 385 16.39 -8.55 1.71
C ASN A 385 15.78 -9.72 2.51
N SER A 386 14.46 -9.93 2.39
CA SER A 386 13.71 -10.93 3.16
C SER A 386 12.85 -11.83 2.28
N LEU A 387 11.71 -11.34 1.79
CA LEU A 387 10.62 -12.22 1.36
C LEU A 387 10.91 -13.00 0.07
N SER A 388 11.82 -12.49 -0.77
CA SER A 388 12.28 -13.20 -1.98
C SER A 388 13.05 -14.50 -1.66
N TYR A 389 13.65 -14.59 -0.48
CA TYR A 389 14.37 -15.78 -0.02
C TYR A 389 13.47 -16.86 0.61
N LEU A 390 12.21 -16.53 0.90
CA LEU A 390 11.28 -17.50 1.46
C LEU A 390 10.94 -18.59 0.44
N THR A 391 10.68 -19.79 0.94
CA THR A 391 10.14 -20.87 0.11
C THR A 391 8.82 -20.46 -0.52
N GLU A 392 8.49 -21.05 -1.66
CA GLU A 392 7.19 -20.82 -2.30
C GLU A 392 6.03 -21.17 -1.35
N GLU A 393 6.17 -22.25 -0.58
CA GLU A 393 5.20 -22.67 0.43
C GLU A 393 4.98 -21.58 1.50
N ASP A 394 6.04 -20.99 2.05
CA ASP A 394 5.91 -19.93 3.05
C ASP A 394 5.33 -18.64 2.46
N ARG A 395 5.67 -18.28 1.22
CA ARG A 395 5.04 -17.13 0.53
C ARG A 395 3.55 -17.37 0.30
N LEU A 396 3.16 -18.59 -0.09
CA LEU A 396 1.76 -18.98 -0.23
C LEU A 396 1.05 -19.06 1.12
N ALA A 397 1.74 -19.45 2.19
CA ALA A 397 1.22 -19.46 3.55
C ALA A 397 0.83 -18.04 3.98
N ILE A 398 1.74 -17.08 3.81
CA ILE A 398 1.49 -15.64 4.06
C ILE A 398 0.25 -15.19 3.27
N ALA A 399 0.22 -15.44 1.95
CA ALA A 399 -0.91 -15.04 1.12
C ALA A 399 -2.24 -15.71 1.53
N THR A 400 -2.18 -16.97 1.96
CA THR A 400 -3.35 -17.74 2.43
C THR A 400 -3.93 -17.12 3.69
N TYR A 401 -3.09 -16.78 4.68
CA TYR A 401 -3.53 -16.12 5.90
C TYR A 401 -4.05 -14.70 5.64
N LEU A 402 -3.30 -13.85 4.94
CA LEU A 402 -3.67 -12.45 4.70
C LEU A 402 -5.05 -12.31 4.03
N LYS A 403 -5.36 -13.20 3.07
CA LYS A 403 -6.65 -13.20 2.37
C LYS A 403 -7.84 -13.61 3.22
N THR A 404 -7.65 -14.11 4.44
CA THR A 404 -8.74 -14.40 5.39
C THR A 404 -8.88 -13.33 6.48
N VAL A 405 -7.85 -12.51 6.69
CA VAL A 405 -7.85 -11.51 7.77
C VAL A 405 -8.99 -10.51 7.57
N VAL A 406 -9.75 -10.28 8.64
CA VAL A 406 -10.75 -9.22 8.76
C VAL A 406 -10.42 -8.45 10.02
N SER A 407 -10.21 -7.14 9.91
CA SER A 407 -9.98 -6.26 11.06
C SER A 407 -11.30 -5.94 11.76
N GLU A 408 -11.25 -5.65 13.07
CA GLU A 408 -12.44 -5.27 13.84
C GLU A 408 -13.05 -3.96 13.31
N GLU A 409 -12.19 -2.97 13.04
CA GLU A 409 -12.55 -1.74 12.37
C GLU A 409 -11.85 -1.69 10.99
N PRO A 410 -12.58 -1.73 9.86
CA PRO A 410 -11.99 -1.54 8.54
C PRO A 410 -11.66 -0.06 8.30
N LEU A 411 -10.56 0.20 7.58
CA LEU A 411 -10.23 1.55 7.11
C LEU A 411 -11.12 1.89 5.91
N GLY A 412 -12.29 2.46 6.20
CA GLY A 412 -13.28 2.81 5.19
C GLY A 412 -14.68 3.00 5.75
N VAL A 413 -15.67 2.87 4.87
CA VAL A 413 -17.10 2.86 5.22
C VAL A 413 -17.75 1.60 4.65
N PRO A 414 -18.86 1.11 5.24
CA PRO A 414 -19.65 0.04 4.63
C PRO A 414 -20.06 0.45 3.20
N PRO A 415 -19.98 -0.46 2.21
CA PRO A 415 -20.29 -0.12 0.82
C PRO A 415 -21.75 0.31 0.66
N SER A 416 -22.00 1.26 -0.25
CA SER A 416 -23.34 1.67 -0.63
C SER A 416 -23.50 1.74 -2.14
N GLU A 417 -24.45 0.99 -2.69
CA GLU A 417 -24.84 1.07 -4.12
C GLU A 417 -25.84 2.19 -4.40
N SER A 418 -26.19 3.01 -3.39
CA SER A 418 -27.03 4.19 -3.59
C SER A 418 -26.36 5.21 -4.51
N GLN A 419 -27.17 6.09 -5.11
CA GLN A 419 -26.67 7.18 -5.95
C GLN A 419 -25.65 8.07 -5.20
N PRO A 420 -24.57 8.52 -5.86
CA PRO A 420 -23.58 9.41 -5.26
C PRO A 420 -24.20 10.70 -4.68
N THR A 421 -23.78 11.10 -3.49
CA THR A 421 -24.19 12.37 -2.87
C THR A 421 -23.02 13.07 -2.19
N LEU A 422 -23.01 14.41 -2.15
CA LEU A 422 -21.95 15.17 -1.48
C LEU A 422 -21.81 14.83 0.02
N LYS A 423 -22.93 14.53 0.69
CA LYS A 423 -22.91 14.10 2.11
C LYS A 423 -22.16 12.79 2.27
N ARG A 424 -22.43 11.81 1.40
CA ARG A 424 -21.74 10.53 1.40
C ARG A 424 -20.27 10.71 1.01
N GLY A 425 -20.01 11.52 -0.01
CA GLY A 425 -18.67 11.86 -0.47
C GLY A 425 -17.79 12.45 0.62
N LYS A 426 -18.34 13.39 1.40
CA LYS A 426 -17.65 13.95 2.58
C LYS A 426 -17.25 12.87 3.59
N GLN A 427 -18.13 11.91 3.84
CA GLN A 427 -17.87 10.82 4.77
C GLN A 427 -16.73 9.93 4.28
N VAL A 428 -16.76 9.53 3.01
CA VAL A 428 -15.70 8.72 2.38
C VAL A 428 -14.38 9.49 2.39
N TYR A 429 -14.40 10.78 2.04
CA TYR A 429 -13.23 11.64 2.06
C TYR A 429 -12.57 11.68 3.44
N ILE A 430 -13.34 11.97 4.50
CA ILE A 430 -12.81 12.08 5.87
C ILE A 430 -12.22 10.75 6.35
N ASN A 431 -12.78 9.61 5.92
CA ASN A 431 -12.36 8.31 6.43
C ASN A 431 -11.19 7.69 5.66
N ALA A 432 -10.99 8.03 4.38
CA ALA A 432 -9.98 7.39 3.54
C ALA A 432 -9.12 8.39 2.74
N CYS A 433 -9.72 9.37 2.08
CA CYS A 433 -9.01 10.22 1.13
C CYS A 433 -8.25 11.39 1.79
N ILE A 434 -8.69 11.84 2.96
CA ILE A 434 -8.14 12.99 3.69
C ILE A 434 -6.65 12.81 3.99
N ILE A 435 -6.22 11.57 4.19
CA ILE A 435 -4.85 11.23 4.59
C ILE A 435 -3.85 11.80 3.57
N CYS A 436 -4.16 11.72 2.28
CA CYS A 436 -3.31 12.25 1.22
C CYS A 436 -3.76 13.64 0.74
N HIS A 437 -5.06 13.79 0.46
CA HIS A 437 -5.58 14.97 -0.23
C HIS A 437 -5.71 16.23 0.65
N GLN A 438 -5.44 16.13 1.97
CA GLN A 438 -5.40 17.29 2.86
C GLN A 438 -4.04 17.99 2.87
N ARG A 439 -2.95 17.22 2.69
CA ARG A 439 -1.55 17.70 2.83
C ARG A 439 -0.70 17.46 1.60
N GLY A 440 -1.25 16.81 0.58
CA GLY A 440 -0.57 16.55 -0.68
C GLY A 440 0.44 15.43 -0.56
N GLU A 441 0.22 14.49 0.36
CA GLU A 441 1.09 13.33 0.55
C GLU A 441 1.21 12.56 -0.77
N MET A 442 2.41 12.06 -1.07
CA MET A 442 2.71 11.35 -2.32
C MET A 442 2.36 12.14 -3.60
N GLY A 443 2.31 13.48 -3.52
CA GLY A 443 1.96 14.35 -4.65
C GLY A 443 0.46 14.39 -4.96
N ALA A 444 -0.39 14.00 -4.00
CA ALA A 444 -1.84 14.08 -4.16
C ALA A 444 -2.31 15.54 -4.35
N PRO A 445 -3.30 15.81 -5.22
CA PRO A 445 -3.88 17.15 -5.33
C PRO A 445 -4.58 17.55 -4.03
N LEU A 446 -4.37 18.80 -3.61
CA LEU A 446 -4.92 19.34 -2.37
C LEU A 446 -6.41 19.68 -2.52
N ILE A 447 -7.22 19.30 -1.54
CA ILE A 447 -8.57 19.85 -1.40
C ILE A 447 -8.49 21.38 -1.24
N GLY A 448 -9.35 22.12 -1.93
CA GLY A 448 -9.33 23.58 -1.94
C GLY A 448 -8.42 24.20 -3.01
N ASP A 449 -7.56 23.42 -3.67
CA ASP A 449 -6.74 23.91 -4.79
C ASP A 449 -7.54 23.90 -6.10
N GLY A 450 -8.39 24.91 -6.27
CA GLY A 450 -9.27 25.02 -7.43
C GLY A 450 -8.53 25.06 -8.76
N ALA A 451 -7.32 25.63 -8.84
CA ALA A 451 -6.57 25.69 -10.10
C ALA A 451 -6.11 24.30 -10.55
N ASN A 452 -5.58 23.51 -9.62
CA ASN A 452 -5.08 22.16 -9.89
C ASN A 452 -6.22 21.19 -10.23
N TRP A 453 -7.34 21.23 -9.48
CA TRP A 453 -8.51 20.40 -9.78
C TRP A 453 -9.17 20.78 -11.10
N TYR A 454 -9.26 22.07 -11.41
CA TYR A 454 -9.79 22.54 -12.69
C TYR A 454 -8.92 22.08 -13.86
N MET A 455 -7.59 22.14 -13.74
CA MET A 455 -6.67 21.59 -14.75
C MET A 455 -6.76 20.07 -14.88
N ARG A 456 -7.11 19.33 -13.82
CA ARG A 456 -7.27 17.87 -13.91
C ARG A 456 -8.59 17.47 -14.57
N LEU A 457 -9.67 18.18 -14.23
CA LEU A 457 -10.94 18.07 -14.94
C LEU A 457 -10.71 18.38 -16.42
N LYS A 458 -10.22 19.58 -16.74
CA LYS A 458 -9.18 19.88 -17.74
C LYS A 458 -8.66 18.81 -18.73
N MET A 459 -8.08 17.77 -18.17
CA MET A 459 -7.24 16.84 -18.93
C MET A 459 -7.86 15.44 -19.01
N HIS A 460 -8.63 15.05 -17.99
CA HIS A 460 -9.08 13.67 -17.84
C HIS A 460 -10.60 13.53 -17.76
N GLY A 461 -11.30 14.64 -17.54
CA GLY A 461 -12.72 14.66 -17.31
C GLY A 461 -13.18 13.97 -16.03
N LEU A 462 -14.47 14.10 -15.74
CA LEU A 462 -15.05 13.59 -14.50
C LEU A 462 -14.92 12.07 -14.40
N THR A 463 -15.26 11.34 -15.47
CA THR A 463 -15.15 9.88 -15.54
C THR A 463 -13.70 9.40 -15.42
N GLY A 464 -12.73 10.15 -15.97
CA GLY A 464 -11.32 9.83 -15.81
C GLY A 464 -10.86 9.97 -14.35
N LEU A 465 -11.36 10.99 -13.63
CA LEU A 465 -11.09 11.13 -12.20
C LEU A 465 -11.74 10.02 -11.37
N TYR A 466 -12.98 9.61 -11.69
CA TYR A 466 -13.61 8.46 -11.04
C TYR A 466 -12.78 7.19 -11.24
N ARG A 467 -12.33 6.92 -12.47
CA ARG A 467 -11.49 5.77 -12.79
C ARG A 467 -10.18 5.78 -12.00
N HIS A 468 -9.49 6.91 -11.94
CA HIS A 468 -8.27 7.04 -11.15
C HIS A 468 -8.52 6.76 -9.66
N ALA A 469 -9.67 7.19 -9.13
CA ALA A 469 -10.05 6.88 -7.75
C ALA A 469 -10.37 5.39 -7.53
N ILE A 470 -11.07 4.76 -8.47
CA ILE A 470 -11.50 3.35 -8.38
C ILE A 470 -10.32 2.39 -8.57
N HIS A 471 -9.51 2.60 -9.60
CA HIS A 471 -8.45 1.67 -10.01
C HIS A 471 -7.06 2.07 -9.53
N GLY A 472 -6.93 3.22 -8.86
CA GLY A 472 -5.63 3.81 -8.55
C GLY A 472 -5.03 4.50 -9.78
N TYR A 473 -4.08 5.39 -9.52
CA TYR A 473 -3.38 6.14 -10.56
C TYR A 473 -2.07 6.71 -10.02
N ASN A 474 -0.94 6.39 -10.68
CA ASN A 474 0.39 6.68 -10.17
C ASN A 474 0.56 6.16 -8.73
N GLN A 475 0.80 7.06 -7.77
CA GLN A 475 0.94 6.75 -6.34
C GLN A 475 -0.40 6.68 -5.60
N MET A 476 -1.53 6.99 -6.25
CA MET A 476 -2.85 6.87 -5.66
C MET A 476 -3.23 5.39 -5.58
N PRO A 477 -3.50 4.85 -4.38
CA PRO A 477 -3.87 3.46 -4.21
C PRO A 477 -5.21 3.14 -4.87
N VAL A 478 -5.39 1.88 -5.25
CA VAL A 478 -6.69 1.34 -5.70
C VAL A 478 -7.78 1.68 -4.67
N LYS A 479 -8.93 2.12 -5.15
CA LYS A 479 -10.06 2.62 -4.34
C LYS A 479 -9.72 3.78 -3.39
N GLY A 480 -8.67 4.56 -3.66
CA GLY A 480 -8.25 5.67 -2.79
C GLY A 480 -8.05 5.26 -1.33
N ALA A 481 -7.53 4.04 -1.12
CA ALA A 481 -7.37 3.35 0.17
C ALA A 481 -8.66 2.88 0.86
N CYS A 482 -9.84 3.25 0.38
CA CYS A 482 -11.12 2.72 0.89
C CYS A 482 -11.47 1.38 0.24
N VAL A 483 -10.78 0.31 0.64
CA VAL A 483 -10.96 -1.02 0.03
C VAL A 483 -12.35 -1.64 0.27
N THR A 484 -13.12 -1.11 1.23
CA THR A 484 -14.51 -1.51 1.50
C THR A 484 -15.55 -0.70 0.75
N CYS A 485 -15.17 0.44 0.14
CA CYS A 485 -16.10 1.32 -0.57
C CYS A 485 -16.61 0.70 -1.88
N SER A 486 -17.86 0.98 -2.24
CA SER A 486 -18.38 0.74 -3.59
C SER A 486 -17.79 1.74 -4.58
N ASP A 487 -18.04 1.55 -5.88
CA ASP A 487 -17.61 2.52 -6.87
C ASP A 487 -18.41 3.83 -6.76
N ASN A 488 -19.71 3.74 -6.42
CA ASN A 488 -20.56 4.90 -6.13
C ASN A 488 -20.05 5.74 -4.93
N ASP A 489 -19.50 5.07 -3.91
CA ASP A 489 -18.88 5.75 -2.76
C ASP A 489 -17.66 6.58 -3.19
N LEU A 490 -16.84 6.06 -4.10
CA LEU A 490 -15.66 6.75 -4.62
C LEU A 490 -16.03 7.89 -5.56
N MET A 491 -17.03 7.69 -6.42
CA MET A 491 -17.60 8.77 -7.25
C MET A 491 -18.10 9.91 -6.36
N ALA A 492 -18.85 9.60 -5.30
CA ALA A 492 -19.32 10.59 -4.34
C ALA A 492 -18.14 11.36 -3.69
N ALA A 493 -17.05 10.67 -3.34
CA ALA A 493 -15.87 11.30 -2.75
C ALA A 493 -15.17 12.26 -3.73
N VAL A 494 -15.08 11.88 -5.01
CA VAL A 494 -14.56 12.75 -6.07
C VAL A 494 -15.46 13.97 -6.24
N ASP A 495 -16.78 13.80 -6.26
CA ASP A 495 -17.74 14.92 -6.35
C ASP A 495 -17.57 15.89 -5.18
N TYR A 496 -17.41 15.36 -3.96
CA TYR A 496 -17.15 16.17 -2.78
C TYR A 496 -15.84 16.96 -2.88
N LEU A 497 -14.75 16.32 -3.33
CA LEU A 497 -13.46 16.97 -3.55
C LEU A 497 -13.56 18.12 -4.54
N LEU A 498 -14.22 17.91 -5.68
CA LEU A 498 -14.41 18.92 -6.71
C LEU A 498 -15.29 20.08 -6.19
N ASN A 499 -16.41 19.75 -5.55
CA ASN A 499 -17.30 20.74 -4.95
C ASN A 499 -16.62 21.59 -3.87
N ALA A 500 -15.75 20.98 -3.07
CA ALA A 500 -14.99 21.68 -2.03
C ALA A 500 -13.81 22.51 -2.57
N SER A 501 -13.40 22.31 -3.83
CA SER A 501 -12.18 22.90 -4.38
C SER A 501 -12.43 23.96 -5.46
N LEU A 502 -13.42 23.76 -6.32
CA LEU A 502 -13.66 24.64 -7.46
C LEU A 502 -14.45 25.89 -7.06
N SER A 503 -14.09 27.03 -7.67
CA SER A 503 -14.84 28.27 -7.53
C SER A 503 -16.16 28.22 -8.34
N ARG A 504 -17.08 29.12 -8.00
CA ARG A 504 -18.32 29.30 -8.76
C ARG A 504 -18.06 29.63 -10.24
N SER A 505 -17.06 30.46 -10.54
CA SER A 505 -16.70 30.80 -11.92
C SER A 505 -16.11 29.61 -12.68
N GLN A 506 -15.36 28.73 -12.00
CA GLN A 506 -14.87 27.50 -12.60
C GLN A 506 -16.01 26.53 -12.90
N TRP A 507 -17.00 26.42 -12.00
CA TRP A 507 -18.20 25.63 -12.26
C TRP A 507 -19.04 26.19 -13.41
N GLU A 508 -19.23 27.51 -13.47
CA GLU A 508 -19.97 28.18 -14.55
C GLU A 508 -19.23 28.03 -15.89
N ASP A 509 -17.90 28.13 -15.91
CA ASP A 509 -17.08 27.80 -17.09
C ASP A 509 -17.30 26.35 -17.53
N LEU A 510 -17.22 25.38 -16.61
CA LEU A 510 -17.49 23.96 -16.89
C LEU A 510 -18.96 23.67 -17.31
N ALA A 511 -19.92 24.57 -17.03
CA ALA A 511 -21.33 24.41 -17.39
C ALA A 511 -21.71 25.08 -18.72
N THR A 512 -21.06 26.19 -19.06
CA THR A 512 -21.33 27.00 -20.27
C THR A 512 -20.55 26.55 -21.52
N GLY A 513 -19.76 25.47 -21.43
CA GLY A 513 -18.99 24.92 -22.55
C GLY A 513 -17.54 24.54 -22.21
N GLY A 514 -17.00 24.96 -21.06
CA GLY A 514 -15.94 24.21 -20.39
C GLY A 514 -16.47 22.81 -20.07
N ALA A 515 -15.62 21.81 -19.84
CA ALA A 515 -16.07 20.41 -19.71
C ALA A 515 -17.04 19.85 -20.79
N ALA A 516 -17.45 20.59 -21.82
CA ALA A 516 -18.13 20.07 -23.00
C ALA A 516 -17.25 19.07 -23.78
N LYS A 517 -16.01 18.89 -23.28
CA LYS A 517 -14.91 18.03 -23.67
C LYS A 517 -14.60 16.90 -22.66
N TYR A 518 -15.37 16.74 -21.57
CA TYR A 518 -15.12 15.74 -20.53
C TYR A 518 -16.19 14.67 -20.42
N PRO A 519 -16.23 13.77 -21.40
CA PRO A 519 -16.37 12.36 -21.07
C PRO A 519 -15.06 11.64 -21.43
N ALA A 520 -14.81 10.44 -20.91
CA ALA A 520 -14.15 9.46 -21.76
C ALA A 520 -15.19 9.12 -22.85
N ASN A 521 -15.30 9.97 -23.87
CA ASN A 521 -16.48 9.98 -24.72
C ASN A 521 -16.35 8.89 -25.77
N GLY A 522 -17.42 8.12 -25.98
CA GLY A 522 -17.45 7.06 -26.97
C GLY A 522 -17.03 7.52 -28.36
N LYS A 523 -17.30 8.78 -28.72
CA LYS A 523 -16.88 9.39 -29.99
C LYS A 523 -15.36 9.58 -30.11
N GLU A 524 -14.64 9.85 -29.04
CA GLU A 524 -13.21 10.10 -29.00
C GLU A 524 -12.45 8.79 -28.91
N ILE A 525 -12.91 7.86 -28.07
CA ILE A 525 -12.43 6.47 -28.10
C ILE A 525 -12.63 5.86 -29.50
N TYR A 526 -13.80 6.11 -30.11
CA TYR A 526 -14.07 5.74 -31.50
C TYR A 526 -13.10 6.42 -32.47
N ASN A 527 -12.94 7.74 -32.39
CA ASN A 527 -12.08 8.50 -33.30
C ASN A 527 -10.62 8.02 -33.25
N GLU A 528 -10.11 7.71 -32.06
CA GLU A 528 -8.73 7.29 -31.87
C GLU A 528 -8.48 5.83 -32.24
N ASN A 529 -9.43 4.94 -31.97
CA ASN A 529 -9.18 3.49 -32.02
C ASN A 529 -10.00 2.74 -33.06
N CYS A 530 -11.17 3.24 -33.44
CA CYS A 530 -12.14 2.52 -34.27
C CYS A 530 -12.37 3.17 -35.64
N SER A 531 -12.22 4.49 -35.74
CA SER A 531 -12.61 5.30 -36.90
C SER A 531 -11.85 4.94 -38.18
N MET A 532 -10.59 4.51 -38.04
CA MET A 532 -9.74 4.07 -39.13
C MET A 532 -10.38 2.95 -39.95
N CYS A 533 -11.15 2.07 -39.32
CA CYS A 533 -11.89 0.99 -40.00
C CYS A 533 -13.35 1.38 -40.26
N HIS A 534 -14.03 1.95 -39.28
CA HIS A 534 -15.48 2.13 -39.31
C HIS A 534 -15.98 3.39 -40.03
N ASN A 535 -15.14 4.41 -40.30
CA ASN A 535 -15.58 5.60 -41.04
C ASN A 535 -15.94 5.28 -42.51
N GLU A 536 -15.16 4.41 -43.14
CA GLU A 536 -15.29 4.06 -44.56
C GLU A 536 -15.65 2.57 -44.76
N GLY A 537 -15.81 1.81 -43.68
CA GLY A 537 -16.11 0.37 -43.75
C GLY A 537 -14.93 -0.48 -44.27
N LYS A 538 -13.70 -0.11 -43.91
CA LYS A 538 -12.49 -0.82 -44.36
C LYS A 538 -12.42 -2.21 -43.75
N GLN A 539 -11.85 -3.15 -44.51
CA GLN A 539 -11.65 -4.55 -44.08
C GLN A 539 -12.96 -5.26 -43.68
N GLY A 540 -14.09 -4.85 -44.27
CA GLY A 540 -15.40 -5.42 -43.96
C GLY A 540 -16.03 -4.91 -42.66
N ALA A 541 -15.44 -3.89 -42.02
CA ALA A 541 -16.01 -3.28 -40.83
C ALA A 541 -17.36 -2.60 -41.14
N PRO A 542 -18.37 -2.71 -40.25
CA PRO A 542 -19.64 -2.02 -40.44
C PRO A 542 -19.44 -0.51 -40.40
N LYS A 543 -19.82 0.18 -41.49
CA LYS A 543 -19.64 1.62 -41.61
C LYS A 543 -20.53 2.36 -40.63
N ILE A 544 -19.96 3.29 -39.86
CA ILE A 544 -20.73 4.11 -38.91
C ILE A 544 -21.81 4.92 -39.66
N GLY A 545 -23.03 4.93 -39.12
CA GLY A 545 -24.17 5.61 -39.75
C GLY A 545 -24.87 4.82 -40.86
N ASP A 546 -24.35 3.65 -41.26
CA ASP A 546 -24.99 2.81 -42.26
C ASP A 546 -26.10 1.95 -41.64
N LYS A 547 -27.33 2.47 -41.70
CA LYS A 547 -28.50 1.88 -41.04
C LYS A 547 -28.76 0.42 -41.46
N ALA A 548 -28.60 0.12 -42.75
CA ALA A 548 -28.91 -1.20 -43.30
C ALA A 548 -27.90 -2.27 -42.82
N VAL A 549 -26.67 -1.85 -42.53
CA VAL A 549 -25.62 -2.74 -42.01
C VAL A 549 -25.74 -2.94 -40.50
N TRP A 550 -26.11 -1.90 -39.75
CA TRP A 550 -26.17 -1.95 -38.28
C TRP A 550 -27.45 -2.57 -37.73
N GLU A 551 -28.56 -2.51 -38.46
CA GLU A 551 -29.84 -3.12 -38.06
C GLU A 551 -29.73 -4.61 -37.66
N PRO A 552 -29.23 -5.52 -38.52
CA PRO A 552 -29.09 -6.93 -38.16
C PRO A 552 -28.01 -7.23 -37.10
N ILE A 553 -27.10 -6.28 -36.84
CA ILE A 553 -26.06 -6.40 -35.79
C ILE A 553 -26.66 -6.07 -34.42
N ILE A 554 -27.51 -5.05 -34.36
CA ILE A 554 -28.17 -4.61 -33.13
C ILE A 554 -29.26 -5.62 -32.71
N ASP A 555 -29.96 -6.22 -33.68
CA ASP A 555 -31.00 -7.22 -33.43
C ASP A 555 -30.47 -8.52 -32.78
N GLN A 556 -29.15 -8.74 -32.79
CA GLN A 556 -28.48 -9.87 -32.13
C GLN A 556 -28.27 -9.66 -30.61
N ASN A 557 -28.76 -8.55 -30.05
CA ASN A 557 -28.52 -8.06 -28.68
C ASN A 557 -27.17 -7.33 -28.52
N ILE A 558 -27.21 -6.14 -27.90
CA ILE A 558 -26.05 -5.27 -27.64
C ILE A 558 -25.00 -5.97 -26.76
N ASP A 559 -25.40 -6.85 -25.86
CA ASP A 559 -24.47 -7.61 -25.01
C ASP A 559 -23.57 -8.55 -25.83
N VAL A 560 -24.14 -9.15 -26.88
CA VAL A 560 -23.41 -10.02 -27.83
C VAL A 560 -22.43 -9.21 -28.66
N LEU A 561 -22.84 -8.01 -29.10
CA LEU A 561 -21.95 -7.07 -29.79
C LEU A 561 -20.75 -6.69 -28.91
N VAL A 562 -21.00 -6.31 -27.66
CA VAL A 562 -19.97 -5.92 -26.68
C VAL A 562 -19.02 -7.08 -26.41
N GLU A 563 -19.55 -8.28 -26.16
CA GLU A 563 -18.77 -9.48 -25.90
C GLU A 563 -17.86 -9.84 -27.10
N ASN A 564 -18.38 -9.77 -28.32
CA ASN A 564 -17.62 -10.03 -29.55
C ASN A 564 -16.51 -8.99 -29.77
N THR A 565 -16.78 -7.70 -29.52
CA THR A 565 -15.77 -6.63 -29.62
C THR A 565 -14.66 -6.78 -28.57
N ILE A 566 -14.98 -7.28 -27.38
CA ILE A 566 -13.99 -7.49 -26.29
C ILE A 566 -13.14 -8.74 -26.54
N LYS A 567 -13.76 -9.88 -26.91
CA LYS A 567 -13.05 -11.15 -27.08
C LYS A 567 -12.18 -11.21 -28.33
N GLY A 568 -12.60 -10.54 -29.39
CA GLY A 568 -11.79 -10.31 -30.59
C GLY A 568 -11.62 -11.52 -31.51
N GLU A 569 -12.67 -12.33 -31.69
CA GLU A 569 -12.64 -13.55 -32.52
C GLU A 569 -12.64 -13.23 -34.03
N TYR A 570 -13.43 -12.23 -34.45
CA TYR A 570 -13.54 -11.75 -35.84
C TYR A 570 -13.31 -10.24 -35.98
N HIS A 571 -12.87 -9.60 -34.89
CA HIS A 571 -12.66 -8.17 -34.74
C HIS A 571 -11.39 -7.95 -33.90
N PRO A 572 -10.60 -6.86 -34.06
CA PRO A 572 -9.51 -6.57 -33.15
C PRO A 572 -9.95 -6.61 -31.67
N LYS A 573 -9.24 -7.39 -30.86
CA LYS A 573 -9.53 -7.54 -29.42
C LYS A 573 -9.67 -6.17 -28.76
N ASN A 574 -10.73 -6.00 -27.97
CA ASN A 574 -11.04 -4.76 -27.25
C ASN A 574 -11.17 -3.52 -28.16
N GLY A 575 -11.81 -3.69 -29.32
CA GLY A 575 -12.01 -2.57 -30.25
C GLY A 575 -10.73 -2.10 -30.96
N GLY A 576 -9.62 -2.83 -30.82
CA GLY A 576 -8.29 -2.39 -31.25
C GLY A 576 -7.57 -1.48 -30.22
N CYS A 577 -8.25 -1.09 -29.14
CA CYS A 577 -7.67 -0.25 -28.10
C CYS A 577 -6.95 -1.10 -27.04
N LYS A 578 -5.62 -1.06 -27.04
CA LYS A 578 -4.77 -1.86 -26.13
C LYS A 578 -4.81 -1.39 -24.67
N HIS A 579 -5.32 -0.18 -24.42
CA HIS A 579 -5.30 0.47 -23.10
C HIS A 579 -6.69 0.84 -22.58
N CYS A 580 -7.74 0.64 -23.37
CA CYS A 580 -9.10 0.95 -22.97
C CYS A 580 -9.63 -0.14 -22.03
N THR A 581 -10.44 0.28 -21.07
CA THR A 581 -11.27 -0.62 -20.27
C THR A 581 -12.46 -1.12 -21.09
N THR A 582 -13.09 -2.20 -20.64
CA THR A 582 -14.36 -2.69 -21.20
C THR A 582 -15.44 -1.60 -21.24
N GLY A 583 -15.50 -0.74 -20.22
CA GLY A 583 -16.45 0.38 -20.18
C GLY A 583 -16.19 1.44 -21.25
N GLU A 584 -14.93 1.74 -21.57
CA GLU A 584 -14.60 2.72 -22.62
C GLU A 584 -14.89 2.20 -24.02
N VAL A 585 -14.65 0.91 -24.26
CA VAL A 585 -15.02 0.25 -25.51
C VAL A 585 -16.55 0.21 -25.64
N LEU A 586 -17.26 -0.05 -24.54
CA LEU A 586 -18.73 0.02 -24.49
C LEU A 586 -19.25 1.42 -24.84
N GLU A 587 -18.64 2.49 -24.31
CA GLU A 587 -19.02 3.86 -24.70
C GLU A 587 -18.78 4.12 -26.19
N ALA A 588 -17.69 3.61 -26.77
CA ALA A 588 -17.45 3.70 -28.22
C ALA A 588 -18.50 2.94 -29.04
N ILE A 589 -18.91 1.76 -28.59
CA ILE A 589 -20.00 0.97 -29.19
C ILE A 589 -21.32 1.74 -29.13
N LYS A 590 -21.67 2.29 -27.96
CA LYS A 590 -22.87 3.13 -27.79
C LYS A 590 -22.86 4.33 -28.73
N TYR A 591 -21.72 4.98 -28.89
CA TYR A 591 -21.57 6.06 -29.87
C TYR A 591 -21.84 5.57 -31.30
N MET A 592 -21.20 4.49 -31.73
CA MET A 592 -21.39 3.95 -33.08
C MET A 592 -22.85 3.56 -33.36
N VAL A 593 -23.50 2.90 -32.41
CA VAL A 593 -24.92 2.52 -32.49
C VAL A 593 -25.82 3.76 -32.55
N SER A 594 -25.53 4.78 -31.74
CA SER A 594 -26.28 6.05 -31.75
C SER A 594 -26.22 6.78 -33.10
N GLN A 595 -25.14 6.60 -33.87
CA GLN A 595 -25.03 7.18 -35.20
C GLN A 595 -25.79 6.38 -36.26
N SER A 596 -26.13 5.12 -35.98
CA SER A 596 -26.61 4.14 -36.95
C SER A 596 -28.12 3.80 -36.87
N LYS A 597 -28.90 4.31 -35.89
CA LYS A 597 -30.39 4.27 -35.91
C LYS A 597 -31.06 5.41 -35.11
N THR A 598 -32.36 5.62 -35.39
CA THR A 598 -33.17 6.82 -35.07
C THR A 598 -34.12 6.72 -33.87
N GLU A 599 -34.29 5.56 -33.23
CA GLU A 599 -35.15 5.39 -32.03
C GLU A 599 -34.59 4.35 -31.04
N GLY A 600 -34.81 4.58 -29.74
CA GLY A 600 -34.35 3.76 -28.61
C GLY A 600 -33.47 4.53 -27.63
N ASN A 601 -33.73 4.40 -26.32
CA ASN A 601 -32.90 5.02 -25.27
C ASN A 601 -31.81 4.05 -24.82
N TYR A 602 -30.61 4.22 -25.37
CA TYR A 602 -29.43 3.39 -25.07
C TYR A 602 -28.55 3.96 -23.95
N SER A 603 -28.99 5.03 -23.28
CA SER A 603 -28.28 5.65 -22.13
C SER A 603 -28.43 4.89 -20.81
N LEU A 604 -29.29 3.86 -20.79
CA LEU A 604 -29.52 2.98 -19.63
C LEU A 604 -28.69 1.69 -19.65
N TRP A 605 -27.84 1.54 -20.68
CA TRP A 605 -26.87 0.46 -20.83
C TRP A 605 -25.49 0.97 -20.45
#